data_AF-A0A382PXZ6-F1
#
_entry.id   AF-A0A382PXZ6-F1
#
_cell.length_a   1.000
_cell.length_b   1.000
_cell.length_c   1.000
_cell.angle_alpha   90.00
_cell.angle_beta   90.00
_cell.angle_gamma   90.00
#
_symmetry.space_group_name_H-M   'P 1'
#
loop_
_entity.id
_entity.type
_entity.pdbx_description
1 polymer ?
#
loop_
_entity_poly.entity_id
_entity_poly.type
_entity_poly.pdbx_seq_one_letter_code
_entity_poly.pdbx_strand_id
1 'polypeptide(L)'
;VRVISIFICVFLCGSLSEACAEDITPSFSQKLDIQVRYDNRSNRPSREQYRLRYYPSLALTSTWSVNSFIVTGDDFSSSHNTFGSDTTDYLYARRLYLRHETNAGKTELGIIPTYKGRVSSTGLSKDGWITGIRHVRKLQNNTALEIVVGQLANAEASEAFNVGEEDEYFEIEYSAKMGERHSYEASFERMLNGTFARAEYRFRINEEDTAFVELVQRTDESAAKIVVG
;
A
#
# COMPACT_ATOMS: atom_id res chain seq x y z
N VAL A 1 4.76 13.19 -31.78
CA VAL A 1 4.86 12.82 -30.36
C VAL A 1 3.50 12.30 -29.95
N ARG A 2 3.42 11.00 -29.60
CA ARG A 2 2.18 10.23 -29.51
C ARG A 2 1.37 10.67 -28.29
N VAL A 3 0.23 11.33 -28.55
CA VAL A 3 -0.88 11.48 -27.61
C VAL A 3 -1.58 10.12 -27.54
N ILE A 4 -1.36 9.37 -26.47
CA ILE A 4 -2.15 8.18 -26.15
C ILE A 4 -3.21 8.62 -25.16
N SER A 5 -4.43 8.81 -25.66
CA SER A 5 -5.63 9.04 -24.89
C SER A 5 -5.91 7.80 -24.02
N ILE A 6 -5.79 7.94 -22.70
CA ILE A 6 -6.27 6.94 -21.74
C ILE A 6 -7.79 7.10 -21.64
N PHE A 7 -8.52 6.43 -22.52
CA PHE A 7 -9.93 6.12 -22.35
C PHE A 7 -10.01 4.75 -21.69
N ILE A 8 -9.91 4.69 -20.35
CA ILE A 8 -10.31 3.48 -19.62
C ILE A 8 -11.80 3.61 -19.35
N CYS A 9 -12.59 3.01 -20.24
CA CYS A 9 -13.97 2.65 -19.95
C CYS A 9 -14.00 1.71 -18.75
N VAL A 10 -14.31 2.25 -17.58
CA VAL A 10 -14.70 1.48 -16.39
C VAL A 10 -16.06 0.83 -16.68
N PHE A 11 -16.04 -0.27 -17.43
CA PHE A 11 -17.17 -1.19 -17.60
C PHE A 11 -16.91 -2.43 -16.73
N LEU A 12 -17.01 -2.24 -15.42
CA LEU A 12 -17.30 -3.33 -14.49
C LEU A 12 -18.75 -3.14 -14.04
N CYS A 13 -19.67 -3.72 -14.82
CA CYS A 13 -21.10 -3.73 -14.56
C CYS A 13 -21.40 -4.19 -13.13
N GLY A 14 -22.13 -3.35 -12.38
CA GLY A 14 -22.75 -3.72 -11.11
C GLY A 14 -22.93 -2.53 -10.17
N SER A 15 -24.01 -1.77 -10.38
CA SER A 15 -24.60 -0.73 -9.51
C SER A 15 -23.77 0.55 -9.22
N LEU A 16 -23.80 1.50 -10.16
CA LEU A 16 -23.74 2.95 -9.87
C LEU A 16 -25.17 3.48 -9.59
N SER A 17 -25.96 2.72 -8.83
CA SER A 17 -27.35 3.07 -8.54
C SER A 17 -27.60 2.77 -7.07
N GLU A 18 -27.27 3.77 -6.25
CA GLU A 18 -27.97 4.22 -5.04
C GLU A 18 -27.08 5.28 -4.38
N ALA A 19 -27.06 6.47 -4.98
CA ALA A 19 -26.70 7.68 -4.24
C ALA A 19 -27.92 8.09 -3.38
N CYS A 20 -28.34 7.21 -2.48
CA CYS A 20 -29.13 7.61 -1.32
C CYS A 20 -28.10 7.96 -0.25
N ALA A 21 -27.67 9.22 -0.25
CA ALA A 21 -26.86 9.74 0.83
C ALA A 21 -27.67 9.60 2.13
N GLU A 22 -27.29 8.67 3.00
CA GLU A 22 -27.56 8.88 4.42
C GLU A 22 -26.87 10.19 4.81
N ASP A 23 -27.65 11.16 5.28
CA ASP A 23 -27.14 12.40 5.87
C ASP A 23 -26.32 12.04 7.13
N ILE A 24 -25.04 11.80 6.92
CA ILE A 24 -24.08 11.63 8.01
C ILE A 24 -23.24 12.90 8.06
N THR A 25 -23.20 13.51 9.24
CA THR A 25 -22.29 14.62 9.53
C THR A 25 -20.86 14.17 9.27
N PRO A 26 -20.07 14.89 8.44
CA PRO A 26 -18.68 14.56 8.20
C PRO A 26 -17.92 14.36 9.52
N SER A 27 -17.19 13.25 9.64
CA SER A 27 -16.47 12.91 10.87
C SER A 27 -14.99 12.83 10.62
N PHE A 28 -14.22 13.47 11.49
CA PHE A 28 -12.76 13.50 11.43
C PHE A 28 -12.17 12.48 12.41
N SER A 29 -11.19 11.72 11.95
CA SER A 29 -10.39 10.82 12.76
C SER A 29 -8.91 11.01 12.46
N GLN A 30 -8.06 10.72 13.44
CA GLN A 30 -6.62 10.84 13.30
C GLN A 30 -5.88 9.83 14.15
N LYS A 31 -4.69 9.45 13.70
CA LYS A 31 -3.71 8.67 14.47
C LYS A 31 -2.34 9.30 14.34
N LEU A 32 -1.62 9.40 15.46
CA LEU A 32 -0.23 9.84 15.53
C LEU A 32 0.62 8.70 16.10
N ASP A 33 1.70 8.36 15.42
CA ASP A 33 2.67 7.33 15.81
C ASP A 33 4.07 7.97 15.82
N ILE A 34 4.70 7.95 16.99
CA ILE A 34 6.02 8.53 17.23
C ILE A 34 6.96 7.40 17.60
N GLN A 35 8.12 7.38 16.96
CA GLN A 35 9.19 6.45 17.26
C GLN A 35 10.52 7.19 17.39
N VAL A 36 11.32 6.81 18.36
CA VAL A 36 12.73 7.18 18.48
C VAL A 36 13.57 5.90 18.38
N ARG A 37 14.69 5.97 17.68
CA ARG A 37 15.63 4.86 17.46
C ARG A 37 17.05 5.36 17.69
N TYR A 38 17.85 4.52 18.33
CA TYR A 38 19.30 4.67 18.36
C TYR A 38 19.91 3.51 17.54
N ASP A 39 20.61 3.82 16.46
CA ASP A 39 21.32 2.85 15.61
C ASP A 39 22.82 3.00 15.86
N ASN A 40 23.41 2.07 16.60
CA ASN A 40 24.85 1.96 16.79
C ASN A 40 25.36 0.71 16.07
N ARG A 41 26.23 0.89 15.08
CA ARG A 41 26.83 -0.21 14.33
C ARG A 41 28.34 -0.05 14.33
N SER A 42 29.07 -1.15 14.44
CA SER A 42 30.53 -1.15 14.54
C SER A 42 31.25 -0.49 13.35
N ASN A 43 30.60 -0.38 12.20
CA ASN A 43 31.18 0.14 10.96
C ASN A 43 30.76 1.57 10.59
N ARG A 44 30.03 2.29 11.45
CA ARG A 44 29.60 3.68 11.18
C ARG A 44 29.25 4.42 12.47
N PRO A 45 29.27 5.78 12.47
CA PRO A 45 28.85 6.56 13.61
C PRO A 45 27.43 6.19 14.08
N SER A 46 27.19 6.33 15.38
CA SER A 46 25.85 6.18 15.92
C SER A 46 24.91 7.22 15.33
N ARG A 47 23.64 6.85 15.16
CA ARG A 47 22.60 7.75 14.69
C ARG A 47 21.41 7.70 15.64
N GLU A 48 21.09 8.85 16.19
CA GLU A 48 19.84 9.10 16.89
C GLU A 48 18.82 9.51 15.83
N GLN A 49 17.75 8.73 15.71
CA GLN A 49 16.75 8.91 14.68
C GLN A 49 15.37 8.98 15.27
N TYR A 50 14.48 9.68 14.59
CA TYR A 50 13.09 9.79 14.98
C TYR A 50 12.19 9.62 13.77
N ARG A 51 10.95 9.26 14.06
CA ARG A 51 9.89 9.13 13.07
C ARG A 51 8.58 9.62 13.63
N LEU A 52 7.92 10.48 12.89
CA LEU A 52 6.54 10.89 13.13
C LEU A 52 5.68 10.42 11.97
N ARG A 53 4.60 9.70 12.26
CA ARG A 53 3.62 9.21 11.28
C ARG A 53 2.23 9.69 11.69
N TYR A 54 1.62 10.52 10.87
CA TYR A 54 0.31 11.10 11.10
C TYR A 54 -0.68 10.65 10.02
N TYR A 55 -1.83 10.14 10.45
CA TYR A 55 -2.85 9.53 9.60
C TYR A 55 -4.20 10.24 9.81
N PRO A 56 -4.41 11.43 9.23
CA PRO A 56 -5.71 12.08 9.25
C PRO A 56 -6.66 11.43 8.24
N SER A 57 -7.94 11.35 8.61
CA SER A 57 -9.01 10.82 7.76
C SER A 57 -10.31 11.57 8.02
N LEU A 58 -11.01 11.91 6.95
CA LEU A 58 -12.31 12.58 6.98
C LEU A 58 -13.34 11.66 6.29
N ALA A 59 -14.27 11.09 7.06
CA ALA A 59 -15.42 10.40 6.50
C ALA A 59 -16.44 11.45 6.03
N LEU A 60 -16.77 11.41 4.75
CA LEU A 60 -17.72 12.30 4.09
C LEU A 60 -19.14 11.74 4.16
N THR A 61 -19.27 10.40 4.08
CA THR A 61 -20.52 9.64 4.21
C THR A 61 -20.23 8.31 4.92
N SER A 62 -21.21 7.39 4.99
CA SER A 62 -21.00 6.03 5.48
C SER A 62 -20.04 5.21 4.63
N THR A 63 -19.83 5.58 3.37
CA THR A 63 -19.03 4.82 2.41
C THR A 63 -17.86 5.61 1.84
N TRP A 64 -17.88 6.94 1.88
CA TRP A 64 -16.82 7.78 1.32
C TRP A 64 -15.93 8.40 2.39
N SER A 65 -14.62 8.37 2.17
CA SER A 65 -13.64 9.05 3.03
C SER A 65 -12.46 9.62 2.24
N VAL A 66 -11.89 10.72 2.73
CA VAL A 66 -10.60 11.25 2.27
C VAL A 66 -9.56 10.92 3.32
N ASN A 67 -8.41 10.41 2.88
CA ASN A 67 -7.37 9.90 3.75
C ASN A 67 -6.02 10.49 3.34
N SER A 68 -5.18 10.82 4.31
CA SER A 68 -3.81 11.27 4.05
C SER A 68 -2.81 10.57 4.97
N PHE A 69 -1.55 10.64 4.59
CA PHE A 69 -0.42 10.15 5.39
C PHE A 69 0.70 11.18 5.31
N ILE A 70 1.02 11.75 6.48
CA ILE A 70 2.07 12.73 6.65
C ILE A 70 3.15 12.11 7.52
N VAL A 71 4.40 12.15 7.07
CA VAL A 71 5.48 11.41 7.71
C VAL A 71 6.83 12.10 7.54
N THR A 72 7.73 11.87 8.50
CA THR A 72 9.15 12.23 8.41
C THR A 72 9.90 11.34 7.40
N GLY A 73 11.11 11.75 7.04
CA GLY A 73 11.97 11.02 6.10
C GLY A 73 11.68 11.43 4.66
N ASP A 74 12.72 11.44 3.87
CA ASP A 74 12.76 11.88 2.47
C ASP A 74 12.65 10.73 1.46
N ASP A 75 12.72 9.47 1.91
CA ASP A 75 12.75 8.30 1.01
C ASP A 75 11.49 7.41 1.09
N PHE A 76 11.12 6.79 -0.02
CA PHE A 76 10.01 5.86 -0.19
C PHE A 76 10.12 4.68 0.77
N SER A 77 11.33 4.17 0.95
CA SER A 77 11.60 3.03 1.82
C SER A 77 11.83 3.38 3.29
N SER A 78 12.11 4.65 3.59
CA SER A 78 12.51 5.11 4.91
C SER A 78 11.75 6.34 5.36
N SER A 79 11.19 6.25 6.56
CA SER A 79 10.43 7.32 7.21
C SER A 79 11.14 7.92 8.42
N HIS A 80 12.46 7.69 8.55
CA HIS A 80 13.26 8.17 9.68
C HIS A 80 14.04 9.43 9.31
N ASN A 81 13.89 10.46 10.14
CA ASN A 81 14.79 11.60 10.21
C ASN A 81 15.91 11.33 11.22
N THR A 82 17.05 12.02 11.08
CA THR A 82 18.18 11.94 12.00
C THR A 82 18.28 13.23 12.81
N PHE A 83 18.41 13.14 14.14
CA PHE A 83 18.56 14.33 14.98
C PHE A 83 19.84 15.08 14.62
N GLY A 84 19.76 16.41 14.53
CA GLY A 84 20.91 17.27 14.20
C GLY A 84 21.39 17.15 12.75
N SER A 85 20.58 16.56 11.86
CA SER A 85 20.84 16.57 10.42
C SER A 85 20.19 17.77 9.76
N ASP A 86 20.96 18.52 8.97
CA ASP A 86 20.46 19.66 8.19
C ASP A 86 19.71 19.23 6.91
N THR A 87 19.70 17.93 6.59
CA THR A 87 19.15 17.40 5.33
C THR A 87 17.91 16.52 5.52
N THR A 88 17.70 15.97 6.73
CA THR A 88 16.59 15.05 7.02
C THR A 88 15.78 15.54 8.21
N ASP A 89 15.17 16.73 8.11
CA ASP A 89 14.34 17.32 9.17
C ASP A 89 12.98 17.84 8.66
N TYR A 90 12.42 17.17 7.65
CA TYR A 90 11.17 17.56 7.00
C TYR A 90 10.03 16.59 7.30
N LEU A 91 8.81 17.09 7.11
CA LEU A 91 7.57 16.32 7.05
C LEU A 91 7.02 16.37 5.63
N TYR A 92 6.67 15.22 5.09
CA TYR A 92 6.08 15.10 3.77
C TYR A 92 4.70 14.51 3.86
N ALA A 93 3.74 15.11 3.15
CA ALA A 93 2.55 14.39 2.75
C ALA A 93 2.98 13.38 1.69
N ARG A 94 2.80 12.09 1.95
CA ARG A 94 3.14 11.03 0.99
C ARG A 94 1.92 10.37 0.38
N ARG A 95 0.74 10.63 0.94
CA ARG A 95 -0.52 10.05 0.47
C ARG A 95 -1.64 11.06 0.61
N LEU A 96 -2.50 11.08 -0.39
CA LEU A 96 -3.79 11.77 -0.37
C LEU A 96 -4.69 11.03 -1.34
N TYR A 97 -5.73 10.41 -0.81
CA TYR A 97 -6.61 9.58 -1.62
C TYR A 97 -8.05 9.59 -1.12
N LEU A 98 -8.96 9.43 -2.06
CA LEU A 98 -10.37 9.18 -1.83
C LEU A 98 -10.58 7.67 -1.71
N ARG A 99 -11.39 7.23 -0.77
CA ARG A 99 -11.82 5.84 -0.60
C ARG A 99 -13.33 5.76 -0.60
N HIS A 100 -13.88 4.87 -1.43
CA HIS A 100 -15.23 4.34 -1.32
C HIS A 100 -15.17 2.93 -0.74
N GLU A 101 -15.79 2.66 0.39
CA GLU A 101 -15.78 1.35 1.05
C GLU A 101 -17.19 0.92 1.44
N THR A 102 -17.52 -0.34 1.14
CA THR A 102 -18.78 -0.98 1.49
C THR A 102 -18.51 -2.39 2.00
N ASN A 103 -19.57 -3.10 2.39
CA ASN A 103 -19.47 -4.53 2.74
C ASN A 103 -18.96 -5.40 1.58
N ALA A 104 -19.14 -4.96 0.34
CA ALA A 104 -18.71 -5.70 -0.85
C ALA A 104 -17.25 -5.48 -1.22
N GLY A 105 -16.56 -4.51 -0.61
CA GLY A 105 -15.19 -4.16 -0.99
C GLY A 105 -14.87 -2.68 -0.86
N LYS A 106 -13.77 -2.25 -1.49
CA LYS A 106 -13.35 -0.86 -1.50
C LYS A 106 -12.72 -0.45 -2.83
N THR A 107 -12.82 0.83 -3.16
CA THR A 107 -12.09 1.49 -4.24
C THR A 107 -11.34 2.68 -3.67
N GLU A 108 -10.06 2.82 -4.01
CA GLU A 108 -9.20 3.94 -3.62
C GLU A 108 -8.68 4.63 -4.88
N LEU A 109 -8.66 5.96 -4.90
CA LEU A 109 -8.17 6.80 -5.99
C LEU A 109 -7.30 7.93 -5.45
N GLY A 110 -6.13 8.13 -6.05
CA GLY A 110 -5.20 9.20 -5.71
C GLY A 110 -3.81 8.64 -5.41
N ILE A 111 -3.11 9.23 -4.44
CA ILE A 111 -1.81 8.74 -3.98
C ILE A 111 -2.08 7.76 -2.84
N ILE A 112 -2.21 6.48 -3.20
CA ILE A 112 -2.68 5.38 -2.34
C ILE A 112 -1.51 4.64 -1.70
N PRO A 113 -1.71 3.93 -0.57
CA PRO A 113 -0.65 3.15 0.05
C PRO A 113 -0.25 1.94 -0.82
N THR A 114 1.05 1.61 -0.84
CA THR A 114 1.65 0.44 -1.50
C THR A 114 1.41 -0.89 -0.78
N TYR A 115 1.07 -0.86 0.51
CA TYR A 115 1.25 -2.00 1.40
C TYR A 115 -0.01 -2.34 2.19
N LYS A 116 -0.32 -3.64 2.31
CA LYS A 116 -1.52 -4.17 2.95
C LYS A 116 -1.23 -5.15 4.10
N GLY A 117 -0.28 -4.85 4.99
CA GLY A 117 -0.04 -5.68 6.20
C GLY A 117 1.09 -6.72 6.07
N ARG A 118 1.32 -7.48 7.16
CA ARG A 118 2.64 -7.98 7.64
C ARG A 118 3.54 -8.66 6.57
N VAL A 119 4.63 -7.95 6.25
CA VAL A 119 5.83 -8.28 5.46
C VAL A 119 5.55 -8.57 4.00
N SER A 120 5.66 -7.54 3.16
CA SER A 120 5.78 -7.68 1.71
C SER A 120 7.23 -8.03 1.41
N SER A 121 7.42 -9.16 0.74
CA SER A 121 8.69 -9.60 0.18
C SER A 121 9.02 -8.93 -1.17
N THR A 122 8.05 -8.18 -1.72
CA THR A 122 8.14 -7.47 -3.01
C THR A 122 8.96 -6.18 -2.90
N GLY A 123 9.44 -5.85 -1.69
CA GLY A 123 10.33 -4.71 -1.44
C GLY A 123 9.60 -3.37 -1.29
N LEU A 124 8.27 -3.36 -1.47
CA LEU A 124 7.47 -2.16 -1.28
C LEU A 124 7.34 -1.82 0.19
N SER A 125 7.68 -0.57 0.50
CA SER A 125 7.67 -0.05 1.86
C SER A 125 6.25 0.18 2.37
N LYS A 126 6.03 -0.12 3.65
CA LYS A 126 4.79 0.21 4.37
C LYS A 126 4.45 1.71 4.36
N ASP A 127 5.45 2.56 4.12
CA ASP A 127 5.35 4.02 4.11
C ASP A 127 5.46 4.60 2.68
N GLY A 128 5.51 3.74 1.64
CA GLY A 128 5.53 4.12 0.21
C GLY A 128 4.16 4.48 -0.36
N TRP A 129 4.09 4.82 -1.64
CA TRP A 129 2.86 5.25 -2.31
C TRP A 129 2.78 4.80 -3.78
N ILE A 130 1.56 4.76 -4.30
CA ILE A 130 1.25 4.51 -5.71
C ILE A 130 0.30 5.63 -6.13
N THR A 131 0.59 6.31 -7.23
CA THR A 131 -0.34 7.25 -7.84
C THR A 131 -1.28 6.47 -8.75
N GLY A 132 -2.53 6.22 -8.33
CA GLY A 132 -3.43 5.41 -9.14
C GLY A 132 -4.74 5.01 -8.47
N ILE A 133 -5.23 3.85 -8.90
CA ILE A 133 -6.51 3.26 -8.48
C ILE A 133 -6.25 1.87 -7.91
N ARG A 134 -6.84 1.59 -6.75
CA ARG A 134 -6.97 0.24 -6.20
C ARG A 134 -8.45 -0.12 -6.12
N HIS A 135 -8.80 -1.32 -6.54
CA HIS A 135 -10.11 -1.89 -6.29
C HIS A 135 -9.97 -3.25 -5.60
N VAL A 136 -10.69 -3.45 -4.51
CA VAL A 136 -10.77 -4.71 -3.78
C VAL A 136 -12.23 -5.14 -3.77
N ARG A 137 -12.50 -6.32 -4.32
CA ARG A 137 -13.82 -6.96 -4.24
C ARG A 137 -13.75 -8.11 -3.24
N LYS A 138 -14.55 -8.02 -2.18
CA LYS A 138 -14.81 -9.15 -1.29
C LYS A 138 -15.73 -10.13 -2.00
N LEU A 139 -15.35 -11.40 -1.98
CA LEU A 139 -16.06 -12.51 -2.57
C LEU A 139 -16.60 -13.40 -1.43
N GLN A 140 -17.31 -14.48 -1.78
CA GLN A 140 -17.78 -15.44 -0.77
C GLN A 140 -16.62 -16.17 -0.10
N ASN A 141 -16.88 -16.83 1.03
CA ASN A 141 -15.93 -17.68 1.74
C ASN A 141 -14.64 -16.97 2.20
N ASN A 142 -14.74 -15.70 2.64
CA ASN A 142 -13.60 -14.88 3.08
C ASN A 142 -12.49 -14.81 2.03
N THR A 143 -12.88 -14.67 0.78
CA THR A 143 -11.96 -14.47 -0.34
C THR A 143 -12.06 -13.05 -0.87
N ALA A 144 -11.01 -12.55 -1.51
CA ALA A 144 -11.01 -11.24 -2.13
C ALA A 144 -10.15 -11.25 -3.41
N LEU A 145 -10.55 -10.42 -4.36
CA LEU A 145 -9.76 -10.07 -5.54
C LEU A 145 -9.39 -8.59 -5.44
N GLU A 146 -8.12 -8.29 -5.60
CA GLU A 146 -7.58 -6.94 -5.66
C GLU A 146 -6.95 -6.69 -7.03
N ILE A 147 -7.18 -5.50 -7.57
CA ILE A 147 -6.49 -4.98 -8.74
C ILE A 147 -5.99 -3.58 -8.38
N VAL A 148 -4.73 -3.31 -8.70
CA VAL A 148 -4.11 -1.99 -8.59
C VAL A 148 -3.53 -1.61 -9.94
N VAL A 149 -3.88 -0.42 -10.41
CA VAL A 149 -3.32 0.17 -11.63
C VAL A 149 -2.90 1.58 -11.29
N GLY A 150 -1.67 1.93 -11.60
CA GLY A 150 -1.18 3.25 -11.30
C GLY A 150 0.24 3.44 -11.79
N GLN A 151 0.92 4.31 -11.09
CA GLN A 151 2.32 4.60 -11.30
C GLN A 151 3.04 4.55 -9.96
N LEU A 152 4.32 4.18 -10.02
CA LEU A 152 5.18 4.16 -8.85
C LEU A 152 6.27 5.21 -9.07
N ALA A 153 6.16 6.28 -8.28
CA ALA A 153 6.98 7.47 -8.42
C ALA A 153 8.45 7.28 -8.02
N ASN A 154 9.22 8.33 -8.31
CA ASN A 154 10.53 8.58 -7.72
C ASN A 154 10.51 8.30 -6.21
N ALA A 155 11.59 7.71 -5.70
CA ALA A 155 11.70 7.32 -4.30
C ALA A 155 11.70 8.53 -3.35
N GLU A 156 11.76 9.77 -3.84
CA GLU A 156 11.78 10.98 -3.03
C GLU A 156 10.38 11.42 -2.55
N ALA A 157 10.23 11.62 -1.25
CA ALA A 157 8.96 11.96 -0.60
C ALA A 157 8.44 13.36 -0.96
N SER A 158 9.31 14.30 -1.35
CA SER A 158 8.92 15.62 -1.87
C SER A 158 8.16 15.53 -3.19
N GLU A 159 8.43 14.49 -3.96
CA GLU A 159 7.90 14.28 -5.31
C GLU A 159 6.61 13.45 -5.30
N ALA A 160 6.08 13.07 -4.13
CA ALA A 160 4.94 12.16 -4.01
C ALA A 160 3.65 12.66 -4.72
N PHE A 161 3.57 13.95 -5.02
CA PHE A 161 2.45 14.59 -5.73
C PHE A 161 2.77 14.97 -7.18
N ASN A 162 3.98 14.67 -7.67
CA ASN A 162 4.41 14.98 -9.03
C ASN A 162 3.98 13.87 -9.99
N VAL A 163 2.73 14.00 -10.49
CA VAL A 163 2.09 13.02 -11.36
C VAL A 163 2.57 13.16 -12.81
N GLY A 164 2.87 12.03 -13.47
CA GLY A 164 3.10 11.97 -14.91
C GLY A 164 4.56 11.72 -15.35
N GLU A 165 5.51 11.71 -14.41
CA GLU A 165 6.92 11.32 -14.66
C GLU A 165 7.26 9.93 -14.09
N GLU A 166 6.23 9.18 -13.70
CA GLU A 166 6.35 7.93 -12.96
C GLU A 166 6.23 6.68 -13.86
N ASP A 167 6.88 5.60 -13.44
CA ASP A 167 6.84 4.31 -14.12
C ASP A 167 5.51 3.56 -13.86
N GLU A 168 5.06 2.78 -14.84
CA GLU A 168 3.80 2.03 -14.76
C GLU A 168 3.83 0.95 -13.66
N TYR A 169 2.76 0.90 -12.87
CA TYR A 169 2.51 -0.10 -11.84
C TYR A 169 1.23 -0.88 -12.11
N PHE A 170 1.31 -2.20 -12.01
CA PHE A 170 0.15 -3.08 -12.10
C PHE A 170 0.24 -4.21 -11.07
N GLU A 171 -0.86 -4.50 -10.41
CA GLU A 171 -0.98 -5.64 -9.50
C GLU A 171 -2.36 -6.27 -9.63
N ILE A 172 -2.38 -7.59 -9.62
CA ILE A 172 -3.58 -8.39 -9.36
C ILE A 172 -3.27 -9.38 -8.24
N GLU A 173 -4.11 -9.41 -7.22
CA GLU A 173 -3.95 -10.29 -6.07
C GLU A 173 -5.27 -11.02 -5.79
N TYR A 174 -5.17 -12.32 -5.55
CA TYR A 174 -6.23 -13.15 -4.98
C TYR A 174 -5.84 -13.56 -3.57
N SER A 175 -6.73 -13.36 -2.60
CA SER A 175 -6.52 -13.78 -1.22
C SER A 175 -7.71 -14.59 -0.70
N ALA A 176 -7.45 -15.57 0.17
CA ALA A 176 -8.45 -16.44 0.77
C ALA A 176 -8.10 -16.79 2.21
N LYS A 177 -9.06 -16.69 3.14
CA LYS A 177 -8.90 -17.11 4.55
C LYS A 177 -9.92 -18.20 4.92
N MET A 178 -9.47 -19.45 4.92
CA MET A 178 -10.35 -20.61 5.15
C MET A 178 -10.34 -21.06 6.62
N GLY A 179 -11.51 -21.00 7.26
CA GLY A 179 -11.73 -21.49 8.63
C GLY A 179 -10.82 -20.84 9.67
N GLU A 180 -10.33 -19.62 9.39
CA GLU A 180 -9.29 -18.89 10.10
C GLU A 180 -7.91 -19.58 10.24
N ARG A 181 -7.83 -20.88 10.00
CA ARG A 181 -6.63 -21.67 10.17
C ARG A 181 -5.69 -21.58 8.97
N HIS A 182 -6.25 -21.40 7.77
CA HIS A 182 -5.48 -21.34 6.53
C HIS A 182 -5.65 -19.98 5.88
N SER A 183 -4.57 -19.41 5.36
CA SER A 183 -4.64 -18.30 4.42
C SER A 183 -3.76 -18.54 3.20
N TYR A 184 -4.26 -18.09 2.06
CA TYR A 184 -3.58 -18.18 0.77
C TYR A 184 -3.58 -16.79 0.14
N GLU A 185 -2.46 -16.39 -0.44
CA GLU A 185 -2.35 -15.22 -1.30
C GLU A 185 -1.62 -15.63 -2.57
N ALA A 186 -2.11 -15.15 -3.71
CA ALA A 186 -1.43 -15.28 -4.99
C ALA A 186 -1.53 -13.95 -5.72
N SER A 187 -0.39 -13.41 -6.15
CA SER A 187 -0.35 -12.14 -6.86
C SER A 187 0.52 -12.19 -8.10
N PHE A 188 0.19 -11.33 -9.05
CA PHE A 188 1.00 -11.01 -10.20
C PHE A 188 1.17 -9.50 -10.26
N GLU A 189 2.42 -9.05 -10.26
CA GLU A 189 2.81 -7.66 -10.06
C GLU A 189 3.81 -7.25 -11.15
N ARG A 190 3.63 -6.05 -11.72
CA ARG A 190 4.60 -5.40 -12.58
C ARG A 190 5.02 -4.10 -11.92
N MET A 191 6.32 -3.96 -11.68
CA MET A 191 6.94 -2.80 -11.07
C MET A 191 8.15 -2.35 -11.89
N LEU A 192 8.72 -1.20 -11.52
CA LEU A 192 9.90 -0.52 -12.11
C LEU A 192 10.89 -1.44 -12.83
N ASN A 193 11.36 -2.47 -12.13
CA ASN A 193 12.48 -3.31 -12.57
C ASN A 193 12.08 -4.76 -12.87
N GLY A 194 10.79 -5.10 -12.99
CA GLY A 194 10.44 -6.47 -13.35
C GLY A 194 8.99 -6.85 -13.14
N THR A 195 8.71 -8.09 -13.54
CA THR A 195 7.41 -8.71 -13.38
C THR A 195 7.55 -9.87 -12.42
N PHE A 196 6.64 -9.97 -11.45
CA PHE A 196 6.72 -10.90 -10.34
C PHE A 196 5.43 -11.70 -10.23
N ALA A 197 5.58 -12.99 -9.96
CA ALA A 197 4.50 -13.86 -9.50
C ALA A 197 4.82 -14.28 -8.07
N ARG A 198 3.88 -14.07 -7.15
CA ARG A 198 4.02 -14.44 -5.74
C ARG A 198 2.91 -15.39 -5.34
N ALA A 199 3.25 -16.34 -4.49
CA ALA A 199 2.30 -17.19 -3.80
C ALA A 199 2.73 -17.33 -2.34
N GLU A 200 1.79 -17.15 -1.43
CA GLU A 200 1.98 -17.33 0.00
C GLU A 200 0.92 -18.27 0.55
N TYR A 201 1.35 -19.20 1.39
CA TYR A 201 0.48 -20.02 2.21
C TYR A 201 0.84 -19.81 3.69
N ARG A 202 -0.16 -19.60 4.54
CA ARG A 202 0.00 -19.59 5.99
C ARG A 202 -0.92 -20.59 6.65
N PHE A 203 -0.39 -21.22 7.69
CA PHE A 203 -1.08 -22.15 8.54
C PHE A 203 -0.97 -21.69 10.00
N ARG A 204 -2.10 -21.31 10.58
CA ARG A 204 -2.21 -21.02 12.00
C ARG A 204 -2.14 -22.33 12.78
N ILE A 205 -1.06 -22.52 13.53
CA ILE A 205 -0.84 -23.73 14.34
C ILE A 205 -1.70 -23.63 15.61
N ASN A 206 -1.68 -22.47 16.27
CA ASN A 206 -2.46 -22.10 17.44
C ASN A 206 -2.71 -20.57 17.43
N GLU A 207 -3.22 -19.98 18.51
CA GLU A 207 -3.53 -18.54 18.54
C GLU A 207 -2.30 -17.62 18.41
N GLU A 208 -1.12 -18.11 18.76
CA GLU A 208 0.13 -17.33 18.82
C GLU A 208 1.09 -17.68 17.67
N ASP A 209 1.05 -18.92 17.20
CA ASP A 209 2.00 -19.48 16.23
C ASP A 209 1.38 -19.66 14.84
N THR A 210 2.11 -19.22 13.82
CA THR A 210 1.74 -19.37 12.41
C THR A 210 2.97 -19.78 11.62
N ALA A 211 2.87 -20.91 10.91
CA ALA A 211 3.85 -21.29 9.90
C ALA A 211 3.46 -20.68 8.55
N PHE A 212 4.44 -20.33 7.73
CA PHE A 212 4.20 -19.85 6.38
C PHE A 212 5.27 -20.30 5.39
N VAL A 213 4.85 -20.36 4.12
CA VAL A 213 5.72 -20.57 2.97
C VAL A 213 5.35 -19.51 1.93
N GLU A 214 6.35 -18.81 1.45
CA GLU A 214 6.22 -17.81 0.40
C GLU A 214 7.19 -18.13 -0.74
N LEU A 215 6.67 -18.07 -1.96
CA LEU A 215 7.42 -18.13 -3.20
C LEU A 215 7.27 -16.81 -3.94
N VAL A 216 8.38 -16.22 -4.37
CA VAL A 216 8.42 -15.06 -5.24
C VAL A 216 9.28 -15.41 -6.45
N GLN A 217 8.67 -15.37 -7.63
CA GLN A 217 9.31 -15.63 -8.91
C GLN A 217 9.34 -14.34 -9.71
N ARG A 218 10.54 -13.91 -10.12
CA ARG A 218 10.66 -12.92 -11.19
C ARG A 218 10.40 -13.64 -12.51
N THR A 219 9.53 -13.11 -13.36
CA THR A 219 9.07 -13.78 -14.59
C THR A 219 9.79 -13.28 -15.84
N ASP A 220 10.38 -12.08 -15.77
CA ASP A 220 11.24 -11.48 -16.80
C ASP A 220 12.71 -11.93 -16.69
N GLU A 221 13.11 -12.49 -15.54
CA GLU A 221 14.42 -13.08 -15.31
C GLU A 221 14.29 -14.45 -14.63
N SER A 222 15.26 -15.35 -14.82
CA SER A 222 15.27 -16.66 -14.14
C SER A 222 15.73 -16.54 -12.67
N ALA A 223 15.02 -15.74 -11.87
CA ALA A 223 15.32 -15.50 -10.46
C ALA A 223 14.11 -15.86 -9.58
N ALA A 224 14.36 -16.58 -8.50
CA ALA A 224 13.33 -17.04 -7.56
C ALA A 224 13.82 -16.89 -6.11
N LYS A 225 12.87 -16.65 -5.21
CA LYS A 225 13.09 -16.57 -3.76
C LYS A 225 12.01 -17.40 -3.06
N ILE A 226 12.45 -18.20 -2.10
CA ILE A 226 11.56 -18.95 -1.20
C ILE A 226 11.84 -18.50 0.23
N VAL A 227 10.78 -18.22 0.98
CA VAL A 227 10.83 -17.90 2.41
C VAL A 227 9.96 -18.90 3.16
N VAL A 228 10.49 -19.46 4.25
CA VAL A 228 9.77 -20.36 5.14
C VAL A 228 9.99 -19.88 6.57
N GLY A 229 8.93 -19.88 7.38
CA GLY A 229 8.99 -19.46 8.77
C GLY A 229 7.81 -19.93 9.60
#